data_AF-A0A382NCE0-F1
#
_entry.id   AF-A0A382NCE0-F1
#
_cell.length_a   1.000
_cell.length_b   1.000
_cell.length_c   1.000
_cell.angle_alpha   90.00
_cell.angle_beta   90.00
_cell.angle_gamma   90.00
#
_symmetry.space_group_name_H-M   'P 1'
#
loop_
_entity.id
_entity.type
_entity.pdbx_description
1 polymer ?
#
loop_
_entity_poly.entity_id
_entity_poly.type
_entity_poly.pdbx_seq_one_letter_code
_entity_poly.pdbx_strand_id
1 'polypeptide(L)'
;MKELNAWLTGCDSIWCQGPQFDMVILEDFFDSFNHHKNWFYWQVSDCRTLFNIMPRDPRKGLQQNLHNALEDSRWQAICVQKFFKDFNVLPR
;
A
#
# COMPACT_ATOMS: atom_id res chain seq x y z
N MET A 1 7.29 -15.37 -4.64
CA MET A 1 6.74 -15.37 -3.26
C MET A 1 7.82 -15.37 -2.18
N LYS A 2 8.87 -16.21 -2.25
CA LYS A 2 9.98 -16.17 -1.27
C LYS A 2 10.65 -14.80 -1.14
N GLU A 3 10.98 -14.16 -2.26
CA GLU A 3 11.58 -12.82 -2.27
C GLU A 3 10.67 -11.76 -1.63
N LEU A 4 9.39 -11.75 -2.01
CA LEU A 4 8.39 -10.86 -1.40
C LEU A 4 8.26 -11.10 0.11
N ASN A 5 8.20 -12.35 0.55
CA ASN A 5 8.15 -12.67 1.99
C ASN A 5 9.40 -12.22 2.74
N ALA A 6 10.58 -12.41 2.15
CA ALA A 6 11.82 -11.92 2.74
C ALA A 6 11.80 -10.38 2.85
N TRP A 7 11.33 -9.69 1.82
CA TRP A 7 11.20 -8.23 1.80
C TRP A 7 10.22 -7.69 2.87
N LEU A 8 9.13 -8.42 3.15
CA LEU A 8 8.16 -8.06 4.18
C LEU A 8 8.67 -8.27 5.62
N THR A 9 9.81 -8.92 5.81
CA THR A 9 10.36 -9.19 7.15
C THR A 9 10.77 -7.88 7.83
N GLY A 10 10.18 -7.61 9.01
CA GLY A 10 10.45 -6.40 9.77
C GLY A 10 9.64 -5.17 9.34
N CYS A 11 8.70 -5.31 8.39
CA CYS A 11 7.77 -4.23 8.07
C CYS A 11 6.70 -4.09 9.16
N ASP A 12 6.58 -2.91 9.76
CA ASP A 12 5.53 -2.61 10.75
C ASP A 12 4.16 -2.37 10.11
N SER A 13 4.13 -1.96 8.84
CA SER A 13 2.90 -1.64 8.10
C SER A 13 3.06 -1.93 6.62
N ILE A 14 1.97 -2.40 6.00
CA ILE A 14 1.85 -2.70 4.58
C ILE A 14 0.76 -1.81 4.01
N TRP A 15 1.14 -0.93 3.09
CA TRP A 15 0.23 0.00 2.44
C TRP A 15 -0.20 -0.54 1.07
N CYS A 16 -1.50 -0.44 0.79
CA CYS A 16 -2.07 -0.81 -0.49
C CYS A 16 -3.11 0.24 -0.93
N GLN A 17 -3.44 0.27 -2.23
CA GLN A 17 -4.41 1.23 -2.75
C GLN A 17 -5.81 0.94 -2.25
N GLY A 18 -6.14 -0.33 -2.02
CA GLY A 18 -7.40 -0.74 -1.41
C GLY A 18 -7.29 -2.17 -0.89
N PRO A 19 -7.38 -2.40 0.44
CA PRO A 19 -7.20 -3.73 1.01
C PRO A 19 -8.17 -4.78 0.45
N GLN A 20 -9.43 -4.40 0.22
CA GLN A 20 -10.46 -5.28 -0.34
C GLN A 20 -10.24 -5.68 -1.80
N PHE A 21 -9.24 -5.11 -2.48
CA PHE A 21 -8.89 -5.45 -3.85
C PHE A 21 -7.46 -6.00 -3.94
N ASP A 22 -6.46 -5.18 -3.60
CA ASP A 22 -5.05 -5.54 -3.78
C ASP A 22 -4.67 -6.73 -2.89
N MET A 23 -5.04 -6.69 -1.60
CA MET A 23 -4.70 -7.76 -0.67
C MET A 23 -5.50 -9.02 -0.93
N VAL A 24 -6.77 -8.91 -1.35
CA VAL A 24 -7.58 -10.08 -1.71
C VAL A 24 -6.95 -10.85 -2.87
N ILE A 25 -6.50 -10.14 -3.92
CA ILE A 25 -5.78 -10.77 -5.05
C ILE A 25 -4.48 -11.42 -4.57
N LEU A 26 -3.72 -10.74 -3.71
CA LEU A 26 -2.46 -11.26 -3.20
C LEU A 26 -2.68 -12.49 -2.30
N GLU A 27 -3.69 -12.47 -1.45
CA GLU A 27 -4.04 -13.57 -0.55
C GLU A 27 -4.49 -14.80 -1.33
N ASP A 28 -5.38 -14.62 -2.31
CA ASP A 28 -5.81 -15.70 -3.22
C ASP A 28 -4.62 -16.30 -3.99
N PHE A 29 -3.70 -15.45 -4.45
CA PHE A 29 -2.47 -15.89 -5.11
C PHE A 29 -1.59 -16.73 -4.17
N PHE A 30 -1.35 -16.29 -2.93
CA PHE A 30 -0.56 -17.05 -1.96
C PHE A 30 -1.22 -18.38 -1.59
N ASP A 31 -2.54 -18.37 -1.38
CA ASP A 31 -3.31 -19.54 -1.00
C ASP A 31 -3.36 -20.57 -2.14
N SER A 32 -3.47 -20.12 -3.39
CA SER A 32 -3.44 -20.98 -4.59
C SER A 32 -2.16 -21.80 -4.73
N PHE A 33 -1.03 -21.30 -4.21
CA PHE A 33 0.25 -22.00 -4.21
C PHE A 33 0.63 -22.58 -2.84
N ASN A 34 -0.31 -22.62 -1.88
CA ASN A 34 -0.10 -23.08 -0.52
C ASN A 34 1.14 -22.44 0.16
N HIS A 35 1.28 -21.12 -0.03
CA HIS A 35 2.44 -20.36 0.44
C HIS A 35 2.08 -19.53 1.66
N HIS A 36 2.97 -19.49 2.66
CA HIS A 36 2.78 -18.65 3.86
C HIS A 36 2.74 -17.16 3.49
N LYS A 37 1.78 -16.44 4.07
CA LYS A 37 1.62 -14.98 3.98
C LYS A 37 2.40 -14.32 5.11
N ASN A 38 3.47 -13.57 4.80
CA ASN A 38 4.33 -12.96 5.81
C ASN A 38 3.80 -11.60 6.32
N TRP A 39 2.50 -11.53 6.63
CA TRP A 39 1.86 -10.34 7.19
C TRP A 39 0.67 -10.72 8.06
N PHE A 40 0.34 -9.84 9.01
CA PHE A 40 -0.85 -9.93 9.84
C PHE A 40 -1.92 -8.94 9.39
N TYR A 41 -3.19 -9.24 9.68
CA TYR A 41 -4.31 -8.40 9.25
C TYR A 41 -4.25 -6.96 9.79
N TRP A 42 -3.63 -6.74 10.96
CA TRP A 42 -3.48 -5.41 11.57
C TRP A 42 -2.33 -4.58 10.98
N GLN A 43 -1.45 -5.18 10.18
CA GLN A 43 -0.38 -4.45 9.49
C GLN A 43 -0.87 -3.79 8.19
N VAL A 44 -2.02 -4.21 7.67
CA VAL A 44 -2.55 -3.73 6.40
C VAL A 44 -3.20 -2.35 6.57
N SER A 45 -2.83 -1.41 5.72
CA SER A 45 -3.31 -0.03 5.71
C SER A 45 -3.84 0.38 4.33
N ASP A 46 -4.87 1.24 4.32
CA ASP A 46 -5.55 1.70 3.12
C ASP A 46 -5.15 3.13 2.73
N CYS A 47 -4.47 3.26 1.59
CA CYS A 47 -4.12 4.55 1.01
C CYS A 47 -5.35 5.41 0.66
N ARG A 48 -6.45 4.81 0.16
CA ARG A 48 -7.66 5.58 -0.21
C ARG A 48 -8.30 6.24 0.99
N THR A 49 -8.24 5.62 2.16
CA THR A 49 -8.75 6.22 3.40
C THR A 49 -8.03 7.55 3.66
N LEU A 50 -6.70 7.60 3.53
CA LEU A 50 -5.93 8.85 3.66
C LEU A 50 -6.28 9.85 2.55
N PHE A 51 -6.38 9.39 1.31
CA PHE A 51 -6.61 10.30 0.18
C PHE A 51 -8.01 10.93 0.20
N ASN A 52 -9.01 10.24 0.74
CA ASN A 52 -10.38 10.74 0.87
C ASN A 52 -10.53 11.84 1.93
N ILE A 53 -9.65 11.87 2.93
CA ILE A 53 -9.66 12.93 3.97
C ILE A 53 -8.81 14.14 3.59
N MET A 54 -8.00 14.04 2.54
CA MET A 54 -7.22 15.18 2.05
C MET A 54 -8.12 16.20 1.33
N PRO A 55 -7.82 17.52 1.43
CA PRO A 55 -8.58 18.56 0.74
C PRO A 55 -8.63 18.39 -0.79
N ARG A 56 -7.64 17.70 -1.36
CA ARG A 56 -7.55 17.36 -2.79
C ARG A 56 -6.88 16.00 -2.92
N ASP A 57 -7.37 15.20 -3.87
CA ASP A 57 -6.75 13.91 -4.19
C ASP A 57 -5.29 14.13 -4.61
N PRO A 58 -4.31 13.61 -3.82
CA PRO A 58 -2.89 13.85 -4.07
C PRO A 58 -2.41 13.19 -5.37
N ARG A 59 -3.13 12.17 -5.87
CA ARG A 59 -2.76 11.43 -7.10
C ARG A 59 -3.01 12.27 -8.36
N LYS A 60 -4.08 13.07 -8.37
CA LYS A 60 -4.51 13.85 -9.55
C LYS A 60 -3.54 14.97 -9.95
N GLY A 61 -2.59 15.33 -9.09
CA GLY A 61 -1.55 16.31 -9.41
C GLY A 61 -0.22 15.71 -9.87
N LEU A 62 -0.06 14.38 -9.79
CA LEU A 62 1.25 13.71 -9.86
C LEU A 62 1.27 12.54 -10.85
N GLN A 63 0.15 11.88 -11.12
CA GLN A 63 0.14 10.61 -11.84
C GLN A 63 0.40 10.80 -13.35
N GLN A 64 1.57 10.36 -13.79
CA GLN A 64 1.93 10.13 -15.20
C GLN A 64 2.03 8.61 -15.43
N ASN A 65 1.82 8.13 -16.67
CA ASN A 65 1.85 6.70 -17.03
C ASN A 65 0.85 5.81 -16.27
N LEU A 66 -0.44 6.09 -16.46
CA LEU A 66 -1.52 5.18 -16.05
C LEU A 66 -1.25 3.76 -16.60
N HIS A 67 -1.53 2.74 -15.79
CA HIS A 67 -1.39 1.30 -16.10
C HIS A 67 -0.02 0.64 -15.89
N ASN A 68 0.91 1.29 -15.17
CA ASN A 68 2.12 0.63 -14.67
C ASN A 68 2.03 0.42 -13.15
N ALA A 69 1.93 -0.83 -12.71
CA ALA A 69 1.77 -1.17 -11.29
C ALA A 69 2.94 -0.69 -10.41
N LEU A 70 4.18 -0.69 -10.93
CA LEU A 70 5.34 -0.20 -10.20
C LEU A 70 5.25 1.32 -9.99
N GLU A 71 4.96 2.07 -11.05
CA GLU A 71 4.81 3.52 -10.95
C GLU A 71 3.60 3.91 -10.08
N ASP A 72 2.51 3.17 -10.18
CA ASP A 72 1.34 3.37 -9.32
C ASP A 72 1.69 3.15 -7.84
N SER A 73 2.42 2.09 -7.49
CA SER A 73 2.87 1.83 -6.11
C SER A 73 3.80 2.93 -5.60
N ARG A 74 4.70 3.43 -6.45
CA ARG A 74 5.62 4.52 -6.12
C ARG A 74 4.85 5.82 -5.80
N TRP A 75 3.90 6.19 -6.65
CA TRP A 75 3.10 7.40 -6.44
C TRP A 75 2.21 7.30 -5.20
N GLN A 76 1.65 6.13 -4.91
CA GLN A 76 0.90 5.89 -3.68
C GLN A 76 1.78 6.11 -2.44
N ALA A 77 3.00 5.57 -2.41
CA ALA A 77 3.93 5.77 -1.31
C ALA A 77 4.28 7.25 -1.11
N ILE A 78 4.52 8.00 -2.20
CA ILE A 78 4.76 9.46 -2.15
C ILE A 78 3.55 10.19 -1.55
N CYS A 79 2.33 9.82 -1.94
CA CYS A 79 1.11 10.43 -1.42
C CYS A 79 0.92 10.16 0.08
N VAL A 80 1.23 8.94 0.54
CA VAL A 80 1.22 8.61 1.99
C VAL A 80 2.24 9.45 2.75
N GLN A 81 3.48 9.54 2.26
CA GLN A 81 4.52 10.38 2.89
C GLN A 81 4.09 11.85 2.96
N LYS A 82 3.49 12.37 1.88
CA LYS A 82 2.95 13.72 1.84
C LYS A 82 1.84 13.94 2.87
N PHE A 83 0.92 12.98 3.01
CA PHE A 83 -0.12 13.03 4.03
C PHE A 83 0.49 13.13 5.44
N PHE A 84 1.44 12.25 5.78
CA PHE A 84 2.07 12.26 7.10
C PHE A 84 2.77 13.60 7.39
N LYS A 85 3.44 14.16 6.39
CA LYS A 85 4.09 15.48 6.49
C LYS A 85 3.08 16.62 6.64
N ASP A 86 2.08 16.68 5.78
CA ASP A 86 1.12 17.80 5.72
C ASP A 86 0.25 17.86 7.00
N PHE A 87 -0.03 16.71 7.62
CA PHE A 87 -0.84 16.60 8.84
C PHE A 87 -0.02 16.38 10.12
N ASN A 88 1.31 16.44 10.03
CA ASN A 88 2.24 16.24 11.16
C ASN A 88 1.97 14.93 11.94
N VAL A 89 1.71 13.85 11.21
CA VAL A 89 1.47 12.52 11.79
C VAL A 89 2.79 11.93 12.26
N LEU A 90 2.84 11.52 13.52
CA LEU A 90 4.04 10.92 14.10
C LEU A 90 4.20 9.45 13.65
N PRO A 91 5.46 8.98 13.48
CA PRO A 91 5.73 7.55 13.33
C PRO A 91 5.16 6.76 14.50
N ARG A 92 4.69 5.54 14.22
CA ARG A 92 4.26 4.59 15.26
C ARG A 92 5.44 3.83 15.83
#